data_AF-A0A1U7M0Q3-F1
#
_entry.id   AF-A0A1U7M0Q3-F1
#
_cell.length_a   1.000
_cell.length_b   1.000
_cell.length_c   1.000
_cell.angle_alpha   90.00
_cell.angle_beta   90.00
_cell.angle_gamma   90.00
#
_symmetry.space_group_name_H-M   'P 1'
#
loop_
_entity.id
_entity.type
_entity.pdbx_description
1 polymer ?
#
loop_
_entity_poly.entity_id
_entity_poly.type
_entity_poly.pdbx_seq_one_letter_code
_entity_poly.pdbx_strand_id
1 'polypeptide(L)'
;MIGQKLKDNLEKKPNSRKMEKFKKDFPQFFSKEGAFKLNIFKDFLSEEEIDISKEGYELKFLGKSYAKYLSSLESETYISPDVEHNSKEENENSENLYIVGDNIDALKHLLNSYAGKIKCIYIEM
;
A
#
# COMPACT_ATOMS: atom_id res chain seq x y z
N MET A 1 16.36 -6.09 4.34
CA MET A 1 16.91 -7.09 3.38
C MET A 1 15.76 -7.93 2.84
N ILE A 2 15.84 -8.41 1.59
CA ILE A 2 14.78 -9.22 0.95
C ILE A 2 14.33 -10.41 1.82
N GLY A 3 15.26 -11.07 2.51
CA GLY A 3 14.95 -12.18 3.42
C GLY A 3 14.00 -11.83 4.57
N GLN A 4 13.98 -10.58 5.05
CA GLN A 4 13.02 -10.15 6.07
C GLN A 4 11.64 -9.91 5.46
N LYS A 5 11.58 -9.27 4.28
CA LYS A 5 10.32 -9.01 3.56
C LYS A 5 9.58 -10.30 3.22
N LEU A 6 10.32 -11.34 2.82
CA LEU A 6 9.77 -12.66 2.54
C LEU A 6 9.10 -13.26 3.78
N LYS A 7 9.75 -13.16 4.96
CA LYS A 7 9.17 -13.62 6.22
C LYS A 7 7.93 -12.82 6.61
N ASP A 8 7.99 -11.50 6.45
CA ASP A 8 6.87 -10.61 6.78
C ASP A 8 5.66 -10.85 5.87
N ASN A 9 5.89 -11.15 4.58
CA ASN A 9 4.85 -11.47 3.60
C ASN A 9 4.06 -12.75 3.96
N LEU A 10 4.67 -13.74 4.61
CA LEU A 10 3.99 -14.99 5.02
C LEU A 10 2.87 -14.75 6.04
N GLU A 11 3.03 -13.75 6.91
CA GLU A 11 2.08 -13.42 7.97
C GLU A 11 1.05 -12.35 7.54
N LYS A 12 1.20 -11.78 6.33
CA LYS A 12 0.30 -10.73 5.86
C LYS A 12 -1.08 -11.27 5.48
N LYS A 13 -2.08 -10.48 5.84
CA LYS A 13 -3.50 -10.67 5.53
C LYS A 13 -3.97 -9.51 4.64
N PRO A 14 -5.12 -9.66 3.94
CA PRO A 14 -5.61 -8.64 3.01
C PRO A 14 -5.68 -7.20 3.55
N ASN A 15 -5.87 -7.03 4.86
CA ASN A 15 -5.96 -5.72 5.51
C ASN A 15 -4.75 -5.38 6.41
N SER A 16 -3.67 -6.18 6.42
CA SER A 16 -2.54 -5.99 7.36
C SER A 16 -1.97 -4.58 7.32
N ARG A 17 -1.65 -4.06 6.13
CA ARG A 17 -1.09 -2.71 5.97
C ARG A 17 -2.01 -1.60 6.49
N LYS A 18 -3.32 -1.73 6.27
CA LYS A 18 -4.32 -0.77 6.78
C LYS A 18 -4.40 -0.85 8.30
N MET A 19 -4.35 -2.06 8.85
CA MET A 19 -4.40 -2.30 10.28
C MET A 19 -3.13 -1.81 11.00
N GLU A 20 -1.96 -1.98 10.39
CA GLU A 20 -0.70 -1.43 10.89
C GLU A 20 -0.76 0.10 10.97
N LYS A 21 -1.22 0.75 9.90
CA LYS A 21 -1.41 2.21 9.89
C LYS A 21 -2.43 2.64 10.95
N PHE A 22 -3.56 1.96 11.03
CA PHE A 22 -4.60 2.29 12.00
C PHE A 22 -4.12 2.13 13.46
N LYS A 23 -3.35 1.07 13.76
CA LYS A 23 -2.72 0.89 15.08
C LYS A 23 -1.66 1.96 15.37
N LYS A 24 -0.88 2.37 14.38
CA LYS A 24 0.16 3.39 14.52
C LYS A 24 -0.45 4.77 14.79
N ASP A 25 -1.47 5.15 14.02
CA ASP A 25 -2.07 6.47 14.06
C ASP A 25 -3.11 6.59 15.18
N PHE A 26 -3.77 5.48 15.56
CA PHE A 26 -4.82 5.46 16.59
C PHE A 26 -4.65 4.31 17.62
N PRO A 27 -3.53 4.29 18.36
CA PRO A 27 -3.23 3.22 19.32
C PRO A 27 -4.24 3.12 20.48
N GLN A 28 -4.94 4.20 20.82
CA GLN A 28 -5.91 4.25 21.92
C GLN A 28 -7.09 3.29 21.74
N PHE A 29 -7.43 2.94 20.50
CA PHE A 29 -8.51 2.01 20.18
C PHE A 29 -8.08 0.54 20.27
N PHE A 30 -6.88 0.25 20.77
CA PHE A 30 -6.37 -1.11 20.96
C PHE A 30 -6.05 -1.40 22.43
N SER A 31 -6.18 -2.66 22.84
CA SER A 31 -5.70 -3.14 24.15
C SER A 31 -4.20 -3.41 24.12
N LYS A 32 -3.59 -3.64 25.29
CA LYS A 32 -2.17 -4.02 25.38
C LYS A 32 -1.90 -5.35 24.68
N GLU A 33 -2.91 -6.23 24.64
CA GLU A 33 -2.93 -7.53 23.96
C GLU A 33 -3.30 -7.41 22.47
N GLY A 34 -3.57 -6.20 21.97
CA GLY A 34 -3.83 -5.90 20.56
C GLY A 34 -5.28 -6.09 20.10
N ALA A 35 -6.22 -6.31 21.03
CA ALA A 35 -7.65 -6.39 20.71
C ALA A 35 -8.24 -5.01 20.40
N PHE A 36 -9.12 -4.92 19.39
CA PHE A 36 -9.76 -3.66 19.01
C PHE A 36 -10.92 -3.32 19.95
N LYS A 37 -10.91 -2.11 20.50
CA LYS A 37 -11.90 -1.58 21.43
C LYS A 37 -13.01 -0.85 20.67
N LEU A 38 -13.92 -1.62 20.08
CA LEU A 38 -15.02 -1.09 19.26
C LEU A 38 -15.88 -0.05 19.99
N ASN A 39 -16.14 -0.23 21.29
CA ASN A 39 -16.98 0.70 22.06
C ASN A 39 -16.33 2.08 22.15
N ILE A 40 -15.05 2.15 22.53
CA ILE A 40 -14.30 3.41 22.59
C ILE A 40 -14.26 4.11 21.23
N PHE A 41 -14.14 3.34 20.14
CA PHE A 41 -14.19 3.91 18.79
C PHE A 41 -15.58 4.49 18.45
N LYS A 42 -16.66 3.82 18.85
CA LYS A 42 -18.02 4.34 18.67
C LYS A 42 -18.29 5.58 19.50
N ASP A 43 -17.80 5.62 20.74
CA ASP A 43 -17.93 6.77 21.63
C ASP A 43 -17.19 7.98 21.01
N PHE A 44 -15.96 7.77 20.54
CA PHE A 44 -15.18 8.78 19.81
C PHE A 44 -15.92 9.34 18.57
N LEU A 45 -16.56 8.48 17.77
CA LEU A 45 -17.35 8.95 16.62
C LEU A 45 -18.61 9.73 17.04
N SER A 46 -19.18 9.39 18.20
CA SER A 46 -20.40 10.02 18.72
C SER A 46 -20.11 11.42 19.29
N GLU A 47 -18.93 11.64 19.85
CA GLU A 47 -18.47 12.97 20.30
C GLU A 47 -18.39 14.00 19.16
N GLU A 48 -18.11 13.54 17.94
CA GLU A 48 -18.07 14.35 16.73
C GLU A 48 -19.41 14.37 15.98
N GLU A 49 -20.49 13.86 16.59
CA GLU A 49 -21.85 13.78 16.02
C GLU A 49 -21.89 13.13 14.62
N ILE A 50 -21.00 12.15 14.37
CA ILE A 50 -20.91 11.50 13.06
C ILE A 50 -22.05 10.49 12.91
N ASP A 51 -22.92 10.72 11.92
CA ASP A 51 -23.97 9.78 11.55
C ASP A 51 -23.40 8.46 11.03
N ILE A 52 -23.76 7.36 11.69
CA ILE A 52 -23.35 6.01 11.29
C ILE A 52 -24.37 5.47 10.29
N SER A 53 -24.07 5.62 8.99
CA SER A 53 -24.85 4.97 7.95
C SER A 53 -24.71 3.45 8.01
N LYS A 54 -25.85 2.74 7.86
CA LYS A 54 -25.89 1.28 7.68
C LYS A 54 -25.89 0.87 6.20
N GLU A 55 -25.90 1.83 5.28
CA GLU A 55 -25.86 1.57 3.85
C GLU A 55 -24.43 1.30 3.40
N GLY A 56 -24.25 0.20 2.67
CA GLY A 56 -22.96 -0.18 2.10
C GLY A 56 -23.19 -1.01 0.85
N TYR A 57 -23.02 -0.39 -0.31
CA TYR A 57 -22.96 -1.13 -1.57
C TYR A 57 -21.53 -1.58 -1.81
N GLU A 58 -21.33 -2.89 -1.97
CA GLU A 58 -20.03 -3.49 -2.27
C GLU A 58 -20.12 -4.34 -3.54
N LEU A 59 -19.32 -4.01 -4.56
CA LEU A 59 -19.11 -4.91 -5.69
C LEU A 59 -18.33 -6.14 -5.24
N LYS A 60 -18.96 -7.31 -5.29
CA LYS A 60 -18.34 -8.61 -5.00
C LYS A 60 -18.03 -9.32 -6.31
N PHE A 61 -16.79 -9.79 -6.43
CA PHE A 61 -16.33 -10.57 -7.58
C PHE A 61 -15.36 -11.65 -7.09
N LEU A 62 -15.28 -12.75 -7.84
CA LEU A 62 -14.35 -13.84 -7.54
C LEU A 62 -12.90 -13.31 -7.62
N GLY A 63 -12.10 -13.57 -6.59
CA GLY A 63 -10.71 -13.10 -6.52
C GLY A 63 -10.52 -11.75 -5.80
N LYS A 64 -11.57 -11.08 -5.34
CA LYS A 64 -11.46 -9.79 -4.62
C LYS A 64 -10.56 -9.85 -3.38
N SER A 65 -10.68 -10.91 -2.58
CA SER A 65 -9.84 -11.12 -1.39
C SER A 65 -8.38 -11.37 -1.76
N TYR A 66 -8.15 -12.11 -2.84
CA TYR A 66 -6.81 -12.39 -3.37
C TYR A 66 -6.13 -11.13 -3.92
N ALA A 67 -6.86 -10.31 -4.68
CA ALA A 67 -6.36 -9.01 -5.14
C ALA A 67 -5.96 -8.09 -3.97
N LYS A 68 -6.79 -8.04 -2.91
CA LYS A 68 -6.44 -7.31 -1.68
C LYS A 68 -5.19 -7.88 -1.01
N TYR A 69 -5.06 -9.20 -0.92
CA TYR A 69 -3.87 -9.86 -0.38
C TYR A 69 -2.61 -9.47 -1.17
N LEU A 70 -2.60 -9.62 -2.50
CA LEU A 70 -1.45 -9.25 -3.34
C LEU A 70 -1.03 -7.78 -3.19
N SER A 71 -2.00 -6.87 -3.05
CA SER A 71 -1.75 -5.45 -2.80
C SER A 71 -1.12 -5.15 -1.43
N SER A 72 -1.29 -6.07 -0.47
CA SER A 72 -0.75 -5.93 0.89
C SER A 72 0.71 -6.39 1.00
N LEU A 73 1.13 -7.29 0.11
CA LEU A 73 2.48 -7.84 0.07
C LEU A 73 3.51 -6.79 -0.32
N GLU A 74 4.67 -6.86 0.30
CA GLU A 74 5.83 -6.08 -0.14
C GLU A 74 6.41 -6.68 -1.43
N SER A 75 7.11 -5.85 -2.20
CA SER A 75 7.84 -6.34 -3.37
C SER A 75 9.06 -7.15 -2.93
N GLU A 76 9.23 -8.30 -3.58
CA GLU A 76 10.34 -9.24 -3.39
C GLU A 76 11.46 -9.03 -4.42
N THR A 77 11.29 -8.05 -5.31
CA THR A 77 12.25 -7.70 -6.37
C THR A 77 13.14 -6.52 -5.97
N TYR A 78 14.09 -6.17 -6.83
CA TYR A 78 14.91 -4.96 -6.70
C TYR A 78 14.96 -4.23 -8.05
N ILE A 79 15.23 -2.92 -8.00
CA ILE A 79 15.48 -2.10 -9.19
C ILE A 79 16.99 -2.10 -9.45
N SER A 80 17.39 -2.37 -10.69
CA SER A 80 18.76 -2.21 -11.17
C SER A 80 18.80 -1.15 -12.27
N PRO A 81 19.78 -0.23 -12.27
CA PRO A 81 19.94 0.70 -13.37
C PRO A 81 20.48 -0.02 -14.61
N ASP A 82 20.01 0.41 -15.78
CA ASP A 82 20.68 0.14 -17.05
C ASP A 82 21.80 1.17 -17.23
N VAL A 83 23.01 0.83 -16.78
CA VAL A 83 24.14 1.77 -16.76
C VAL A 83 24.54 2.19 -18.16
N GLU A 84 24.50 1.28 -19.14
CA GLU A 84 24.88 1.59 -20.51
C GLU A 84 23.91 2.60 -21.14
N HIS A 85 22.60 2.39 -20.98
CA HIS A 85 21.59 3.33 -21.49
C HIS A 85 21.62 4.67 -20.74
N ASN A 86 21.72 4.63 -19.41
CA ASN A 86 21.62 5.83 -18.56
C ASN A 86 22.85 6.73 -18.65
N SER A 87 24.02 6.20 -19.05
CA SER A 87 25.27 6.96 -19.13
C SER A 87 25.48 7.66 -20.48
N LYS A 88 24.54 7.53 -21.42
CA LYS A 88 24.60 8.27 -22.69
C LYS A 88 24.40 9.76 -22.47
N GLU A 89 25.09 10.60 -23.22
CA GLU A 89 25.02 12.07 -23.08
C GLU A 89 23.58 12.59 -23.16
N GLU A 90 22.75 12.01 -24.03
CA GLU A 90 21.34 12.39 -24.17
C GLU A 90 20.46 12.04 -22.96
N ASN A 91 20.91 11.13 -22.09
CA ASN A 91 20.11 10.56 -21.00
C ASN A 91 20.60 10.95 -19.59
N GLU A 92 21.89 11.32 -19.45
CA GLU A 92 22.55 11.54 -18.16
C GLU A 92 21.78 12.50 -17.23
N ASN A 93 21.18 13.55 -17.81
CA ASN A 93 20.46 14.60 -17.07
C ASN A 93 18.94 14.57 -17.29
N SER A 94 18.40 13.46 -17.82
CA SER A 94 16.97 13.32 -18.07
C SER A 94 16.17 13.21 -16.76
N GLU A 95 15.01 13.88 -16.69
CA GLU A 95 14.04 13.71 -15.60
C GLU A 95 12.99 12.62 -15.90
N ASN A 96 13.06 11.99 -17.08
CA ASN A 96 12.12 10.96 -17.51
C ASN A 96 12.61 9.56 -17.13
N LEU A 97 11.69 8.70 -16.68
CA LEU A 97 11.99 7.34 -16.26
C LEU A 97 11.25 6.33 -17.13
N TYR A 98 11.96 5.27 -17.51
CA TYR A 98 11.39 4.08 -18.13
C TYR A 98 11.79 2.86 -17.29
N ILE A 99 10.82 2.07 -16.86
CA ILE A 99 11.02 0.90 -15.99
C ILE A 99 10.49 -0.33 -16.71
N VAL A 100 11.33 -1.36 -16.84
CA VAL A 100 10.96 -2.64 -17.44
C VAL A 100 10.71 -3.67 -16.33
N GLY A 101 9.56 -4.32 -16.37
CA GLY A 101 9.18 -5.36 -15.41
C GLY A 101 7.68 -5.46 -15.19
N ASP A 102 7.27 -6.19 -14.16
CA ASP A 102 5.87 -6.21 -13.70
C ASP A 102 5.48 -4.84 -13.11
N ASN A 103 4.33 -4.32 -13.54
CA ASN A 103 3.88 -2.98 -13.16
C ASN A 103 3.50 -2.86 -11.68
N ILE A 104 3.01 -3.94 -11.04
CA ILE A 104 2.68 -3.93 -9.62
C ILE A 104 3.96 -3.82 -8.79
N ASP A 105 5.03 -4.52 -9.16
CA ASP A 105 6.32 -4.41 -8.49
C ASP A 105 6.97 -3.04 -8.71
N ALA A 106 6.95 -2.52 -9.95
CA ALA A 106 7.44 -1.17 -10.23
C ALA A 106 6.73 -0.11 -9.36
N LEU A 107 5.39 -0.16 -9.28
CA LEU A 107 4.61 0.75 -8.43
C LEU A 107 4.92 0.57 -6.94
N LYS A 108 5.13 -0.67 -6.46
CA LYS A 108 5.53 -0.93 -5.06
C LYS A 108 6.87 -0.29 -4.72
N HIS A 109 7.84 -0.31 -5.62
CA HIS A 109 9.13 0.37 -5.41
C HIS A 109 9.02 1.89 -5.43
N LEU A 110 8.21 2.46 -6.33
CA LEU A 110 8.01 3.90 -6.42
C LEU A 110 7.25 4.47 -5.22
N LEU A 111 6.46 3.65 -4.53
CA LEU A 111 5.54 4.10 -3.49
C LEU A 111 6.20 4.91 -2.36
N ASN A 112 7.40 4.54 -1.94
CA ASN A 112 8.08 5.24 -0.84
C ASN A 112 8.56 6.65 -1.22
N SER A 113 8.94 6.85 -2.47
CA SER A 113 9.54 8.11 -2.94
C SER A 113 8.56 9.03 -3.66
N TYR A 114 7.51 8.45 -4.25
CA TYR A 114 6.58 9.14 -5.16
C TYR A 114 5.12 9.18 -4.68
N ALA A 115 4.79 8.64 -3.50
CA ALA A 115 3.45 8.75 -2.94
C ALA A 115 2.99 10.21 -2.85
N GLY A 116 1.82 10.50 -3.43
CA GLY A 116 1.23 11.85 -3.45
C GLY A 116 1.92 12.84 -4.40
N LYS A 117 2.90 12.42 -5.22
CA LYS A 117 3.65 13.31 -6.13
C LYS A 117 3.21 13.23 -7.60
N ILE A 118 2.41 12.24 -7.97
CA ILE A 118 1.98 12.02 -9.37
C ILE A 118 0.74 12.86 -9.68
N LYS A 119 0.84 13.75 -10.68
CA LYS A 119 -0.24 14.66 -11.08
C LYS A 119 -1.29 14.01 -11.98
N CYS A 120 -0.87 13.11 -12.88
CA CYS A 120 -1.74 12.47 -13.86
C CYS A 120 -1.26 11.03 -14.10
N ILE A 121 -2.20 10.10 -14.28
CA ILE A 121 -1.95 8.71 -14.62
C ILE A 121 -2.77 8.38 -15.86
N TYR A 122 -2.12 7.92 -16.92
CA TYR A 122 -2.75 7.40 -18.13
C TYR A 122 -2.40 5.91 -18.28
N ILE A 123 -3.41 5.07 -18.43
CA ILE A 123 -3.27 3.60 -18.59
C ILE A 123 -4.24 3.18 -19.69
N GLU A 124 -3.72 2.46 -20.67
CA GLU A 124 -4.52 1.73 -21.65
C GLU A 124 -4.63 0.28 -21.18
N MET A 125 -5.86 -0.23 -21.09
CA MET A 125 -6.18 -1.60 -20.64
C MET A 125 -6.58 -2.48 -21.81
#